data_AF-A0A1W9WAY4-F1
#
_entry.id   AF-A0A1W9WAY4-F1
#
_cell.length_a   1.000
_cell.length_b   1.000
_cell.length_c   1.000
_cell.angle_alpha   90.00
_cell.angle_beta   90.00
_cell.angle_gamma   90.00
#
_symmetry.space_group_name_H-M   'P 1'
#
loop_
_entity.id
_entity.type
_entity.pdbx_description
1 polymer ?
#
loop_
_entity_poly.entity_id
_entity_poly.type
_entity_poly.pdbx_seq_one_letter_code
_entity_poly.pdbx_strand_id
1 'polypeptide(L)'
;MVIHLLKAYHGIVQSYQILQFEQAGQSSRLRMTIVFKDGSVLHVRETIINGSKRKYSYHWQNENKKLLIRWDNADHWQVNTKPHHKHVEYQNQVEESYERTLEQVLIVIQEKIGHGKDTKNM
;
A
#
# COMPACT_ATOMS: atom_id res chain seq x y z
N MET A 1 10.84 -12.11 -1.45
CA MET A 1 10.39 -11.85 -2.85
C MET A 1 8.89 -11.57 -2.84
N VAL A 2 8.41 -10.51 -3.52
CA VAL A 2 7.03 -9.99 -3.42
C VAL A 2 5.93 -11.04 -3.63
N ILE A 3 6.15 -12.03 -4.49
CA ILE A 3 5.19 -13.12 -4.73
C ILE A 3 4.98 -13.97 -3.48
N HIS A 4 6.03 -14.25 -2.70
CA HIS A 4 5.90 -15.01 -1.45
C HIS A 4 5.10 -14.23 -0.41
N LEU A 5 5.27 -12.90 -0.36
CA LEU A 5 4.47 -12.03 0.49
C LEU A 5 2.99 -12.14 0.10
N LEU A 6 2.65 -11.96 -1.18
CA LEU A 6 1.24 -12.02 -1.62
C LEU A 6 0.58 -13.40 -1.36
N LYS A 7 1.35 -14.49 -1.44
CA LYS A 7 0.86 -15.83 -1.06
C LYS A 7 0.48 -15.92 0.43
N ALA A 8 1.24 -15.28 1.32
CA ALA A 8 0.89 -15.23 2.74
C ALA A 8 -0.45 -14.50 2.99
N TYR A 9 -0.78 -13.51 2.15
CA TYR A 9 -2.03 -12.74 2.24
C TYR A 9 -3.16 -13.27 1.34
N HIS A 10 -3.09 -14.51 0.85
CA HIS A 10 -4.15 -15.12 0.01
C HIS A 10 -5.55 -15.13 0.65
N GLY A 11 -5.62 -14.99 1.99
CA GLY A 11 -6.88 -14.83 2.72
C GLY A 11 -7.69 -13.62 2.28
N ILE A 12 -7.02 -12.51 1.95
CA ILE A 12 -7.64 -11.23 1.54
C ILE A 12 -7.37 -10.87 0.07
N VAL A 13 -6.28 -11.35 -0.51
CA VAL A 13 -5.91 -11.06 -1.91
C VAL A 13 -6.78 -11.92 -2.83
N GLN A 14 -7.43 -11.27 -3.80
CA GLN A 14 -8.19 -11.94 -4.87
C GLN A 14 -7.31 -12.16 -6.11
N SER A 15 -6.60 -11.13 -6.54
CA SER A 15 -5.68 -11.20 -7.69
C SER A 15 -4.64 -10.09 -7.62
N TYR A 16 -3.61 -10.18 -8.46
CA TYR A 16 -2.62 -9.12 -8.61
C TYR A 16 -2.06 -9.10 -10.03
N GLN A 17 -1.56 -7.94 -10.44
CA GLN A 17 -0.92 -7.74 -11.74
C GLN A 17 0.38 -6.94 -11.54
N ILE A 18 1.50 -7.48 -12.00
CA ILE A 18 2.77 -6.73 -12.09
C ILE A 18 2.73 -5.93 -13.40
N LEU A 19 2.75 -4.61 -13.27
CA LEU A 19 2.70 -3.68 -14.40
C LEU A 19 4.10 -3.32 -14.90
N GLN A 20 5.07 -3.27 -13.98
CA GLN A 20 6.46 -2.99 -14.29
C GLN A 20 7.35 -3.64 -13.23
N PHE A 21 8.38 -4.34 -13.66
CA PHE A 21 9.48 -4.77 -12.79
C PHE A 21 10.80 -4.62 -13.54
N GLU A 22 11.70 -3.82 -12.99
CA GLU A 22 13.04 -3.56 -13.54
C GLU A 22 14.05 -3.72 -12.41
N GLN A 23 15.19 -4.35 -12.72
CA GLN A 23 16.29 -4.47 -11.78
C GLN A 23 17.62 -4.28 -12.52
N ALA A 24 18.47 -3.42 -11.96
CA ALA A 24 19.81 -3.15 -12.46
C ALA A 24 20.76 -2.99 -11.27
N GLY A 25 21.62 -3.99 -11.05
CA GLY A 25 22.46 -4.07 -9.86
C GLY A 25 21.63 -4.01 -8.58
N GLN A 26 21.92 -3.00 -7.75
CA GLN A 26 21.22 -2.75 -6.48
C GLN A 26 20.00 -1.82 -6.61
N SER A 27 19.66 -1.40 -7.83
CA SER A 27 18.49 -0.57 -8.10
C SER A 27 17.36 -1.42 -8.64
N SER A 28 16.13 -1.11 -8.22
CA SER A 28 14.94 -1.77 -8.71
C SER A 28 13.74 -0.84 -8.77
N ARG A 29 12.79 -1.16 -9.63
CA ARG A 29 11.49 -0.49 -9.74
C ARG A 29 10.39 -1.52 -9.85
N LEU A 30 9.38 -1.39 -9.01
CA LEU A 30 8.18 -2.22 -9.02
C LEU A 30 6.94 -1.33 -9.15
N ARG A 31 6.06 -1.68 -10.09
CA ARG A 31 4.68 -1.20 -10.13
C ARG A 31 3.75 -2.39 -10.23
N MET A 32 2.74 -2.43 -9.39
CA MET A 32 1.75 -3.50 -9.42
C MET A 32 0.39 -3.02 -8.88
N THR A 33 -0.63 -3.78 -9.23
CA THR A 33 -1.98 -3.64 -8.69
C THR A 33 -2.34 -4.91 -7.94
N ILE A 34 -2.97 -4.77 -6.77
CA ILE A 34 -3.51 -5.86 -5.97
C ILE A 34 -5.00 -5.62 -5.83
N VAL A 35 -5.81 -6.61 -6.18
CA VAL A 35 -7.26 -6.60 -5.96
C VAL A 35 -7.55 -7.47 -4.76
N PHE A 36 -8.29 -6.94 -3.79
CA PHE A 36 -8.71 -7.67 -2.62
C PHE A 36 -10.12 -8.23 -2.79
N LYS A 37 -10.47 -9.23 -1.98
CA LYS A 37 -11.75 -9.96 -2.06
C LYS A 37 -12.99 -9.11 -1.74
N ASP A 38 -12.81 -7.94 -1.11
CA ASP A 38 -13.88 -6.97 -0.87
C ASP A 38 -14.06 -5.99 -2.05
N GLY A 39 -13.35 -6.20 -3.16
CA GLY A 39 -13.38 -5.33 -4.34
C GLY A 39 -12.47 -4.10 -4.25
N SER A 40 -11.86 -3.84 -3.09
CA SER A 40 -10.89 -2.75 -2.93
C SER A 40 -9.59 -3.05 -3.68
N VAL A 41 -8.85 -2.00 -4.03
CA VAL A 41 -7.67 -2.09 -4.89
C VAL A 41 -6.50 -1.32 -4.27
N LEU A 42 -5.33 -1.96 -4.18
CA LEU A 42 -4.08 -1.32 -3.82
C LEU A 42 -3.18 -1.16 -5.04
N HIS A 43 -2.82 0.08 -5.38
CA HIS A 43 -1.80 0.42 -6.36
C HIS A 43 -0.46 0.60 -5.65
N VAL A 44 0.52 -0.20 -6.04
CA VAL A 44 1.86 -0.23 -5.44
C VAL A 44 2.86 0.39 -6.40
N ARG A 45 3.67 1.32 -5.89
CA ARG A 45 4.87 1.84 -6.56
C ARG A 45 6.02 1.81 -5.58
N GLU A 46 7.09 1.09 -5.93
CA GLU A 46 8.33 1.07 -5.16
C GLU A 46 9.52 1.31 -6.09
N THR A 47 10.50 2.05 -5.62
CA THR A 47 11.78 2.21 -6.30
C THR A 47 12.89 2.21 -5.27
N ILE A 48 13.87 1.33 -5.46
CA ILE A 48 15.11 1.28 -4.71
C ILE A 48 16.21 1.78 -5.65
N ILE A 49 17.03 2.73 -5.18
CA ILE A 49 18.14 3.31 -5.92
C ILE A 49 19.40 3.04 -5.12
N ASN A 50 20.39 2.40 -5.74
CA ASN A 50 21.69 2.07 -5.15
C ASN A 50 21.55 1.36 -3.79
N GLY A 51 20.62 0.41 -3.68
CA GLY A 51 20.41 -0.45 -2.50
C GLY A 51 19.85 0.24 -1.24
N SER A 52 19.77 1.57 -1.20
CA SER A 52 19.54 2.32 0.04
C SER A 52 18.45 3.38 -0.09
N LYS A 53 18.43 4.16 -1.18
CA LYS A 53 17.44 5.22 -1.35
C LYS A 53 16.13 4.62 -1.83
N ARG A 54 15.07 4.82 -1.05
CA ARG A 54 13.75 4.26 -1.32
C ARG A 54 12.73 5.35 -1.63
N LYS A 55 11.96 5.17 -2.68
CA LYS A 55 10.74 5.93 -2.99
C LYS A 55 9.57 4.97 -3.05
N TYR A 56 8.45 5.32 -2.44
CA TYR A 56 7.26 4.49 -2.50
C TYR A 56 5.97 5.30 -2.50
N SER A 57 4.92 4.68 -3.04
CA SER A 57 3.54 5.07 -2.84
C SER A 57 2.66 3.84 -2.87
N TYR A 58 1.80 3.71 -1.87
CA TYR A 58 0.79 2.68 -1.74
C TYR A 58 -0.56 3.39 -1.71
N HIS A 59 -1.35 3.28 -2.77
CA HIS A 59 -2.65 3.95 -2.88
C HIS A 59 -3.75 2.90 -2.81
N TRP A 60 -4.42 2.82 -1.67
CA TRP A 60 -5.54 1.92 -1.44
C TRP A 60 -6.85 2.67 -1.65
N GLN A 61 -7.74 2.11 -2.47
CA GLN A 61 -9.02 2.69 -2.84
C GLN A 61 -10.12 1.63 -2.79
N ASN A 62 -11.37 2.05 -2.56
CA ASN A 62 -12.53 1.15 -2.64
C ASN A 62 -12.91 0.82 -4.10
N GLU A 63 -13.92 -0.05 -4.27
CA GLU A 63 -14.44 -0.45 -5.59
C GLU A 63 -14.91 0.74 -6.45
N ASN A 64 -15.35 1.82 -5.81
CA ASN A 64 -15.78 3.07 -6.45
C ASN A 64 -14.62 4.02 -6.75
N LYS A 65 -13.37 3.55 -6.65
CA LYS A 65 -12.13 4.31 -6.85
C LYS A 65 -11.96 5.52 -5.91
N LYS A 66 -12.69 5.55 -4.79
CA LYS A 66 -12.42 6.54 -3.75
C LYS A 66 -11.23 6.10 -2.92
N LEU A 67 -10.29 7.01 -2.73
CA LEU A 67 -9.13 6.82 -1.88
C LEU A 67 -9.60 6.40 -0.49
N LEU A 68 -9.06 5.33 0.07
CA LEU A 68 -9.24 4.94 1.48
C LEU A 68 -8.05 5.45 2.30
N ILE A 69 -6.84 4.99 1.94
CA ILE A 69 -5.58 5.43 2.52
C ILE A 69 -4.49 5.44 1.44
N ARG A 70 -3.64 6.47 1.44
CA ARG A 70 -2.41 6.50 0.64
C ARG A 70 -1.21 6.73 1.53
N TRP A 71 -0.27 5.79 1.54
CA TRP A 71 1.03 5.94 2.19
C TRP A 71 2.08 6.33 1.15
N ASP A 72 2.91 7.31 1.46
CA ASP A 72 3.98 7.78 0.57
C ASP A 72 5.14 8.38 1.39
N ASN A 73 6.23 8.70 0.69
CA ASN A 73 7.41 9.33 1.27
C ASN A 73 7.93 10.53 0.46
N ALA A 74 7.02 11.24 -0.21
CA ALA A 74 7.35 12.49 -0.86
C ALA A 74 7.68 13.56 0.19
N ASP A 75 8.77 14.30 -0.02
CA ASP A 75 9.29 15.30 0.92
C ASP A 75 8.50 16.63 0.84
N HIS A 76 7.19 16.58 1.05
CA HIS A 76 6.30 17.74 0.89
C HIS A 76 5.59 18.16 2.19
N TRP A 77 5.56 17.30 3.21
CA TRP A 77 4.74 17.52 4.41
C TRP A 77 5.58 17.55 5.70
N GLN A 78 5.14 18.36 6.65
CA GLN A 78 5.74 18.50 7.97
C GLN A 78 4.98 17.62 8.97
N VAL A 79 5.45 16.40 9.15
CA VAL A 79 4.95 15.42 10.13
C VAL A 79 6.14 14.85 10.90
N ASN A 80 5.94 14.33 12.11
CA ASN A 80 7.06 13.81 12.91
C ASN A 80 7.79 12.64 12.23
N THR A 81 7.10 11.89 11.38
CA THR A 81 7.65 10.76 10.61
C THR A 81 8.26 11.16 9.27
N LYS A 82 8.57 12.44 9.04
CA LYS A 82 9.08 12.96 7.76
C LYS A 82 10.22 12.08 7.19
N PRO A 83 10.21 11.75 5.88
CA PRO A 83 9.24 12.17 4.85
C PRO A 83 7.98 11.30 4.77
N HIS A 84 7.85 10.30 5.65
CA HIS A 84 6.78 9.31 5.62
C HIS A 84 5.48 9.92 6.12
N HIS A 85 4.44 9.84 5.32
CA HIS A 85 3.11 10.30 5.69
C HIS A 85 2.04 9.41 5.06
N LYS A 86 0.79 9.57 5.53
CA LYS A 86 -0.37 8.95 4.90
C LYS A 86 -1.52 9.93 4.75
N HIS A 87 -2.30 9.78 3.69
CA HIS A 87 -3.51 10.52 3.39
C HIS A 87 -4.70 9.61 3.70
N VAL A 88 -5.64 10.04 4.55
CA VAL A 88 -6.80 9.22 4.95
C VAL A 88 -8.10 9.90 4.51
N GLU A 89 -8.98 9.16 3.80
CA GLU A 89 -10.21 9.69 3.19
C GLU A 89 -11.06 10.49 4.17
N TYR A 90 -11.30 9.92 5.35
CA TYR A 90 -12.28 10.41 6.30
C TYR A 90 -11.96 11.81 6.84
N GLN A 91 -10.70 12.23 6.74
CA GLN A 91 -10.24 13.47 7.38
C GLN A 91 -9.73 14.51 6.38
N ASN A 92 -9.50 14.14 5.12
CA ASN A 92 -8.70 14.96 4.18
C ASN A 92 -7.39 15.45 4.84
N GLN A 93 -6.85 14.64 5.75
CA GLN A 93 -5.70 14.96 6.57
C GLN A 93 -4.48 14.16 6.13
N VAL A 94 -3.33 14.81 6.28
CA VAL A 94 -2.03 14.19 6.20
C VAL A 94 -1.62 13.81 7.62
N GLU A 95 -1.43 12.52 7.84
CA GLU A 95 -1.03 11.96 9.13
C GLU A 95 0.37 11.38 9.07
N GLU A 96 0.94 11.16 10.25
CA GLU A 96 2.15 10.36 10.42
C GLU A 96 1.96 8.94 9.89
N SER A 97 3.04 8.40 9.33
CA SER A 97 3.07 7.06 8.76
C SER A 97 4.28 6.28 9.25
N TYR A 98 3.98 5.15 9.89
CA TYR A 98 4.95 4.17 10.35
C TYR A 98 4.96 2.94 9.42
N GLU A 99 3.92 2.76 8.60
CA GLU A 99 3.85 1.75 7.55
C GLU A 99 4.65 2.21 6.33
N ARG A 100 5.85 1.65 6.20
CA ARG A 100 6.81 2.03 5.16
C ARG A 100 6.94 0.94 4.13
N THR A 101 6.62 -0.32 4.42
CA THR A 101 6.74 -1.44 3.50
C THR A 101 5.40 -1.94 2.99
N LEU A 102 5.41 -2.67 1.87
CA LEU A 102 4.21 -3.31 1.34
C LEU A 102 3.62 -4.30 2.36
N GLU A 103 4.47 -5.02 3.09
CA GLU A 103 4.04 -5.93 4.15
C GLU A 103 3.30 -5.20 5.27
N GLN A 104 3.85 -4.10 5.79
CA GLN A 104 3.18 -3.30 6.83
C GLN A 104 1.84 -2.74 6.35
N VAL A 105 1.76 -2.30 5.09
CA VAL A 105 0.49 -1.84 4.49
C VAL A 105 -0.51 -3.00 4.36
N LEU A 106 -0.06 -4.19 3.95
CA LEU A 106 -0.93 -5.37 3.85
C LEU A 106 -1.49 -5.82 5.20
N ILE A 107 -0.72 -5.69 6.29
CA ILE A 107 -1.21 -5.94 7.66
C ILE A 107 -2.39 -5.01 7.98
N VAL A 108 -2.22 -3.70 7.78
CA VAL A 108 -3.29 -2.72 8.05
C VAL A 108 -4.53 -3.00 7.19
N ILE A 109 -4.34 -3.33 5.91
CA ILE A 109 -5.46 -3.66 5.01
C ILE A 109 -6.15 -4.95 5.48
N GLN A 110 -5.40 -5.97 5.89
CA GLN A 110 -5.95 -7.22 6.42
C GLN A 110 -6.84 -6.98 7.63
N GLU A 111 -6.39 -6.17 8.59
CA GLU A 111 -7.16 -5.79 9.77
C GLU A 111 -8.45 -5.06 9.36
N LYS A 112 -8.37 -4.08 8.46
CA LYS A 112 -9.54 -3.32 7.98
C LYS A 112 -10.57 -4.21 7.25
N ILE A 113 -10.11 -5.11 6.40
CA ILE A 113 -10.99 -6.05 5.67
C ILE A 113 -11.56 -7.11 6.63
N GLY A 114 -10.77 -7.57 7.60
CA GLY A 114 -11.18 -8.54 8.62
C GLY A 114 -12.32 -8.00 9.50
N HIS A 115 -12.23 -6.74 9.93
CA HIS A 115 -13.26 -6.09 10.75
C HIS A 115 -14.49 -5.61 9.95
N GLY A 116 -14.38 -5.43 8.64
CA GLY A 116 -15.50 -4.99 7.78
C GLY A 116 -16.59 -6.04 7.54
N LYS A 117 -16.39 -7.30 7.97
CA LYS A 117 -17.40 -8.37 7.87
C LYS A 117 -18.44 -8.34 9.00
N ASP A 118 -18.14 -7.67 10.11
CA ASP A 118 -19.00 -7.72 11.31
C ASP A 118 -20.05 -6.58 11.34
N THR A 119 -19.91 -5.55 10.51
CA THR A 119 -20.81 -4.38 10.52
C THR A 119 -21.94 -4.44 9.48
N LYS A 120 -22.12 -5.56 8.75
CA LYS A 120 -23.25 -5.74 7.81
C LYS A 120 -24.48 -6.43 8.42
N ASN A 121 -24.49 -6.70 9.72
CA ASN A 121 -25.63 -7.28 10.45
C ASN A 121 -26.04 -6.41 11.66
N MET A 122 -26.21 -5.10 11.47
CA MET A 122 -26.93 -4.25 12.43
C MET A 122 -27.77 -3.20 11.71
#